data_AF-A0A2V9Y6B7-F1
#
_entry.id   AF-A0A2V9Y6B7-F1
#
_cell.length_a   1.000
_cell.length_b   1.000
_cell.length_c   1.000
_cell.angle_alpha   90.00
_cell.angle_beta   90.00
_cell.angle_gamma   90.00
#
_symmetry.space_group_name_H-M   'P 1'
#
loop_
_entity.id
_entity.type
_entity.pdbx_description
1 polymer ?
#
loop_
_entity_poly.entity_id
_entity_poly.type
_entity_poly.pdbx_seq_one_letter_code
_entity_poly.pdbx_strand_id
1 'polypeptide(L)'
;MKTKHVCEIILLGTAVALALALLLASLGAAAGVAVGQTARVSPPEAARSFEGMITCSHCGARHQPGLDRSASTCVRVCVHGGSTFALIDNESVYLLEGNLGSIKKLAGQRARVVGTRTGNTIKVTSITSES
;
A
#
# COMPACT_ATOMS: atom_id res chain seq x y z
N MET A 1 3.50 -57.25 -30.18
CA MET A 1 3.75 -55.78 -30.22
C MET A 1 3.18 -55.01 -29.03
N LYS A 2 2.19 -55.53 -28.27
CA LYS A 2 1.60 -54.85 -27.10
C LYS A 2 2.56 -54.68 -25.90
N THR A 3 3.53 -55.58 -25.73
CA THR A 3 4.41 -55.62 -24.54
C THR A 3 5.51 -54.55 -24.53
N LYS A 4 5.95 -54.09 -25.71
CA LYS A 4 7.01 -53.06 -25.83
C LYS A 4 6.51 -51.67 -25.42
N HIS A 5 5.24 -51.37 -25.73
CA HIS A 5 4.62 -50.10 -25.36
C HIS A 5 4.31 -50.01 -23.86
N VAL A 6 4.04 -51.13 -23.19
CA VAL A 6 3.82 -51.18 -21.74
C VAL A 6 5.12 -50.89 -20.97
N CYS A 7 6.27 -51.43 -21.42
CA CYS A 7 7.55 -51.10 -20.79
C CYS A 7 7.95 -49.63 -20.98
N GLU A 8 7.74 -49.05 -22.16
CA GLU A 8 8.01 -47.62 -22.43
C GLU A 8 7.15 -46.69 -21.57
N ILE A 9 5.86 -46.98 -21.39
CA ILE A 9 4.95 -46.19 -20.54
C ILE A 9 5.36 -46.28 -19.06
N ILE A 10 5.78 -47.47 -18.61
CA ILE A 10 6.26 -47.67 -17.23
C ILE A 10 7.60 -46.94 -17.03
N LEU A 11 8.52 -46.98 -18.00
CA LEU A 11 9.78 -46.24 -17.94
C LEU A 11 9.58 -44.73 -17.92
N LEU A 12 8.73 -44.18 -18.82
CA LEU A 12 8.40 -42.75 -18.81
C LEU A 12 7.72 -42.32 -17.51
N GLY A 13 6.82 -43.15 -16.97
CA GLY A 13 6.14 -42.87 -15.70
C GLY A 13 7.10 -42.79 -14.51
N THR A 14 8.07 -43.71 -14.43
CA THR A 14 9.09 -43.69 -13.37
C THR A 14 10.06 -42.50 -13.49
N ALA A 15 10.43 -42.10 -14.70
CA ALA A 15 11.29 -40.93 -14.93
C ALA A 15 10.59 -39.60 -14.56
N VAL A 16 9.30 -39.46 -14.89
CA VAL A 16 8.48 -38.29 -14.51
C VAL A 16 8.25 -38.25 -13.00
N ALA A 17 8.02 -39.39 -12.35
CA ALA A 17 7.87 -39.47 -10.90
C ALA A 17 9.16 -39.11 -10.16
N LEU A 18 10.33 -39.56 -10.64
CA LEU A 18 11.63 -39.18 -10.07
C LEU A 18 11.91 -37.68 -10.25
N ALA A 19 11.62 -37.13 -11.45
CA ALA A 19 11.81 -35.70 -11.73
C ALA A 19 10.90 -34.81 -10.87
N LEU A 20 9.65 -35.23 -10.62
CA LEU A 20 8.73 -34.52 -9.75
C LEU A 20 9.13 -34.61 -8.27
N ALA A 21 9.66 -35.76 -7.83
CA ALA A 21 10.20 -35.94 -6.48
C ALA A 21 11.46 -35.06 -6.24
N LEU A 22 12.33 -34.92 -7.24
CA LEU A 22 13.50 -34.04 -7.19
C LEU A 22 13.11 -32.55 -7.15
N LEU A 23 12.03 -32.14 -7.82
CA LEU A 23 11.50 -30.77 -7.75
C LEU A 23 10.94 -30.44 -6.36
N LEU A 24 10.24 -31.38 -5.71
CA LEU A 24 9.66 -31.18 -4.37
C LEU A 24 10.70 -31.15 -3.24
N ALA A 25 11.90 -31.72 -3.45
CA ALA A 25 12.98 -31.72 -2.46
C ALA A 25 13.66 -30.35 -2.23
N SER A 26 13.30 -29.32 -3.02
CA SER A 26 13.82 -27.95 -2.87
C SER A 26 12.95 -27.02 -2.00
N LEU A 27 11.79 -27.48 -1.51
CA LEU A 27 10.81 -26.64 -0.80
C LEU A 27 10.81 -26.83 0.73
N GLY A 28 11.97 -27.16 1.31
CA GLY A 28 12.06 -27.66 2.69
C GLY A 28 13.13 -27.05 3.59
N ALA A 29 13.60 -25.82 3.36
CA ALA A 29 14.53 -25.15 4.27
C ALA A 29 14.34 -23.61 4.30
N ALA A 30 13.29 -23.15 4.97
CA ALA A 30 13.21 -21.79 5.52
C ALA A 30 12.23 -21.75 6.70
N ALA A 31 12.45 -22.61 7.71
CA ALA A 31 11.93 -22.34 9.04
C ALA A 31 12.83 -21.29 9.69
N GLY A 32 12.29 -20.10 9.95
CA GLY A 32 12.95 -19.08 10.75
C GLY A 32 13.16 -17.75 10.02
N VAL A 33 12.12 -16.92 10.01
CA VAL A 33 12.09 -15.68 10.79
C VAL A 33 10.65 -15.21 10.85
N ALA A 34 9.99 -15.43 12.00
CA ALA A 34 8.94 -14.52 12.40
C ALA A 34 9.61 -13.16 12.64
N VAL A 35 9.80 -12.37 11.58
CA VAL A 35 9.89 -10.93 11.74
C VAL A 35 8.50 -10.53 12.15
N GLY A 36 8.27 -10.51 13.47
CA GLY A 36 7.34 -9.56 14.02
C GLY A 36 7.73 -8.23 13.40
N GLN A 37 6.91 -7.73 12.48
CA GLN A 37 6.88 -6.31 12.21
C GLN A 37 6.37 -5.67 13.50
N THR A 38 7.24 -5.60 14.51
CA THR A 38 7.25 -4.42 15.34
C THR A 38 7.46 -3.32 14.33
N ALA A 39 6.37 -2.61 13.98
CA ALA A 39 6.49 -1.34 13.29
C ALA A 39 7.64 -0.63 13.98
N ARG A 40 8.77 -0.48 13.28
CA ARG A 40 9.88 0.27 13.85
C ARG A 40 9.28 1.65 14.03
N VAL A 41 8.91 1.97 15.26
CA VAL A 41 8.47 3.30 15.62
C VAL A 41 9.74 4.12 15.52
N SER A 42 10.04 4.57 14.31
CA SER A 42 11.09 5.54 14.08
C SER A 42 10.79 6.70 15.01
N PRO A 43 11.82 7.24 15.71
CA PRO A 43 11.63 8.43 16.52
C PRO A 43 10.90 9.49 15.68
N PRO A 44 9.92 10.21 16.25
CA PRO A 44 9.26 11.30 15.56
C PRO A 44 10.31 12.23 14.98
N GLU A 45 10.31 12.37 13.65
CA GLU A 45 11.24 13.25 12.96
C GLU A 45 10.98 14.71 13.36
N ALA A 46 12.00 15.56 13.29
CA ALA A 46 11.78 17.00 13.45
C ALA A 46 10.67 17.48 12.48
N ALA A 47 9.92 18.50 12.90
CA ALA A 47 8.86 19.03 12.06
C ALA A 47 9.42 19.52 10.71
N ARG A 48 8.79 19.08 9.63
CA ARG A 48 9.21 19.38 8.26
C ARG A 48 8.02 19.71 7.37
N SER A 49 8.30 20.34 6.23
CA SER A 49 7.29 20.72 5.24
C SER A 49 7.12 19.61 4.21
N PHE A 50 5.88 19.40 3.79
CA PHE A 50 5.47 18.48 2.74
C PHE A 50 4.51 19.21 1.81
N GLU A 51 4.58 18.94 0.52
CA GLU A 51 3.77 19.62 -0.49
C GLU A 51 3.10 18.59 -1.38
N GLY A 52 1.81 18.76 -1.62
CA GLY A 52 1.10 17.74 -2.36
C GLY A 52 -0.41 17.90 -2.34
N MET A 53 -1.08 16.91 -2.92
CA MET A 53 -2.54 16.90 -2.99
C MET A 53 -3.13 16.25 -1.73
N ILE A 54 -4.08 16.95 -1.10
CA ILE A 54 -4.86 16.40 0.01
C ILE A 54 -5.96 15.49 -0.55
N THR A 55 -5.88 14.21 -0.20
CA THR A 55 -6.79 13.16 -0.64
C THR A 55 -7.21 12.26 0.54
N CYS A 56 -7.68 11.05 0.27
CA CYS A 56 -8.01 10.03 1.26
C CYS A 56 -7.23 8.73 1.01
N SER A 57 -7.10 7.91 2.05
CA SER A 57 -6.42 6.61 2.00
C SER A 57 -7.09 5.58 1.07
N HIS A 58 -8.34 5.79 0.70
CA HIS A 58 -9.10 4.88 -0.16
C HIS A 58 -8.89 5.16 -1.65
N CYS A 59 -9.00 6.43 -2.07
CA CYS A 59 -8.92 6.78 -3.49
C CYS A 59 -7.51 7.16 -3.94
N GLY A 60 -6.65 7.66 -3.04
CA GLY A 60 -5.28 8.05 -3.39
C GLY A 60 -5.20 9.02 -4.58
N ALA A 61 -6.08 10.03 -4.63
CA ALA A 61 -6.24 10.99 -5.72
C ALA A 61 -6.54 10.37 -7.11
N ARG A 62 -7.04 9.14 -7.17
CA ARG A 62 -7.51 8.52 -8.42
C ARG A 62 -8.97 8.86 -8.65
N HIS A 63 -9.26 9.50 -9.79
CA HIS A 63 -10.62 9.72 -10.24
C HIS A 63 -11.20 8.40 -10.77
N GLN A 64 -12.37 8.01 -10.25
CA GLN A 64 -13.09 6.81 -10.68
C GLN A 64 -14.13 7.22 -11.74
N PRO A 65 -14.17 6.54 -12.90
CA PRO A 65 -15.18 6.79 -13.93
C PRO A 65 -16.60 6.68 -13.34
N GLY A 66 -17.48 7.64 -13.66
CA GLY A 66 -18.86 7.67 -13.18
C GLY A 66 -19.08 8.37 -11.83
N LEU A 67 -18.03 8.91 -11.20
CA LEU A 67 -18.18 9.83 -10.07
C LEU A 67 -18.24 11.28 -10.54
N ASP A 68 -19.43 11.76 -10.89
CA ASP A 68 -19.71 13.17 -11.23
C ASP A 68 -19.74 14.06 -9.97
N ARG A 69 -18.57 14.27 -9.36
CA ARG A 69 -18.40 15.18 -8.22
C ARG A 69 -17.02 15.80 -8.18
N SER A 70 -16.93 16.97 -7.53
CA SER A 70 -15.66 17.64 -7.31
C SER A 70 -14.70 16.77 -6.48
N ALA A 71 -13.39 16.97 -6.67
CA ALA A 71 -12.36 16.29 -5.88
C ALA A 71 -12.57 16.48 -4.37
N SER A 72 -12.93 17.69 -3.95
CA SER A 72 -13.22 18.01 -2.55
C SER A 72 -14.40 17.21 -2.00
N THR A 73 -15.49 17.09 -2.76
CA THR A 73 -16.66 16.30 -2.37
C THR A 73 -16.31 14.82 -2.29
N CYS A 74 -15.57 14.30 -3.27
CA CYS A 74 -15.11 12.92 -3.30
C CYS A 74 -14.34 12.57 -2.02
N VAL A 75 -13.28 13.33 -1.71
CA VAL A 75 -12.44 13.10 -0.53
C VAL A 75 -13.25 13.18 0.76
N ARG A 76 -14.14 14.17 0.89
CA ARG A 76 -15.00 14.34 2.08
C ARG A 76 -15.95 13.17 2.29
N VAL A 77 -16.54 12.64 1.21
CA VAL A 77 -17.42 11.46 1.27
C VAL A 77 -16.64 10.23 1.71
N CYS A 78 -15.43 10.00 1.16
CA CYS A 78 -14.61 8.87 1.57
C CYS A 78 -14.21 8.94 3.05
N VAL A 79 -13.82 10.12 3.55
CA VAL A 79 -13.49 10.30 4.96
C VAL A 79 -14.72 10.14 5.85
N HIS A 80 -15.89 10.60 5.40
CA HIS A 80 -17.14 10.34 6.11
C HIS A 80 -17.46 8.84 6.19
N GLY A 81 -17.12 8.08 5.14
CA GLY A 81 -17.21 6.62 5.11
C GLY A 81 -16.10 5.87 5.85
N GLY A 82 -15.23 6.55 6.60
CA GLY A 82 -14.19 5.92 7.43
C GLY A 82 -12.79 5.92 6.84
N SER A 83 -12.55 6.56 5.68
CA SER A 83 -11.18 6.76 5.18
C SER A 83 -10.42 7.80 5.99
N THR A 84 -9.09 7.71 6.02
CA THR A 84 -8.23 8.73 6.62
C THR A 84 -7.83 9.76 5.56
N PHE A 85 -7.63 11.02 5.95
CA PHE A 85 -7.00 11.99 5.05
C PHE A 85 -5.57 11.57 4.72
N ALA A 86 -5.14 11.85 3.50
CA ALA A 86 -3.78 11.57 3.05
C ALA A 86 -3.22 12.75 2.26
N LEU A 87 -1.90 12.89 2.22
CA LEU A 87 -1.17 13.78 1.33
C LEU A 87 -0.43 12.92 0.31
N ILE A 88 -0.57 13.24 -0.98
CA ILE A 88 0.28 12.68 -2.03
C ILE A 88 1.31 13.72 -2.42
N ASP A 89 2.56 13.44 -2.08
CA ASP A 89 3.75 14.20 -2.43
C ASP A 89 4.59 13.35 -3.39
N ASN A 90 4.53 13.69 -4.69
CA ASN A 90 5.09 12.89 -5.78
C ASN A 90 4.58 11.44 -5.73
N GLU A 91 5.46 10.47 -5.44
CA GLU A 91 5.14 9.05 -5.33
C GLU A 91 4.85 8.61 -3.88
N SER A 92 5.06 9.50 -2.90
CA SER A 92 4.84 9.22 -1.49
C SER A 92 3.41 9.55 -1.08
N VAL A 93 2.77 8.62 -0.38
CA VAL A 93 1.43 8.83 0.21
C VAL A 93 1.59 8.85 1.72
N TYR A 94 1.19 9.94 2.39
CA TYR A 94 1.27 10.07 3.84
C TYR A 94 -0.11 10.17 4.46
N LEU A 95 -0.39 9.43 5.52
CA LEU A 95 -1.61 9.60 6.32
C LEU A 95 -1.51 10.89 7.14
N LEU A 96 -2.62 11.62 7.26
CA LEU A 96 -2.66 12.88 7.99
C LEU A 96 -3.46 12.73 9.28
N GLU A 97 -2.84 13.10 10.40
CA GLU A 97 -3.46 13.16 11.72
C GLU A 97 -3.43 14.60 12.26
N GLY A 98 -4.34 14.90 13.19
CA GLY A 98 -4.43 16.21 13.85
C GLY A 98 -5.78 16.87 13.65
N ASN A 99 -5.79 18.18 13.40
CA ASN A 99 -7.03 18.93 13.21
C ASN A 99 -7.70 18.60 11.87
N LEU A 100 -8.59 17.61 11.89
CA LEU A 100 -9.33 17.17 10.71
C LEU A 100 -10.21 18.28 10.10
N GLY A 101 -10.63 19.27 10.88
CA GLY A 101 -11.40 20.41 10.39
C GLY A 101 -10.58 21.28 9.43
N SER A 102 -9.34 21.59 9.79
CA SER A 102 -8.42 22.35 8.94
C SER A 102 -8.02 21.55 7.70
N ILE A 103 -7.72 20.26 7.85
CA ILE A 103 -7.37 19.38 6.72
C ILE A 103 -8.55 19.26 5.74
N LYS A 104 -9.78 19.10 6.26
CA LYS A 104 -11.01 19.00 5.46
C LYS A 104 -11.24 20.22 4.56
N LYS A 105 -10.85 21.43 4.98
CA LYS A 105 -11.01 22.65 4.17
C LYS A 105 -10.21 22.61 2.86
N LEU A 106 -9.11 21.88 2.85
CA LEU A 106 -8.21 21.73 1.70
C LEU A 106 -8.38 20.38 1.00
N ALA A 107 -9.43 19.62 1.30
CA ALA A 107 -9.70 18.34 0.66
C ALA A 107 -9.79 18.49 -0.86
N GLY A 108 -9.03 17.68 -1.60
CA GLY A 108 -8.97 17.72 -3.06
C GLY A 108 -8.16 18.90 -3.63
N GLN A 109 -7.40 19.62 -2.81
CA GLN A 109 -6.55 20.75 -3.23
C GLN A 109 -5.07 20.44 -2.97
N ARG A 110 -4.17 21.18 -3.65
CA ARG A 110 -2.75 21.20 -3.29
C ARG A 110 -2.55 22.03 -2.03
N ALA A 111 -1.70 21.54 -1.14
CA ALA A 111 -1.43 22.18 0.13
C ALA A 111 0.01 21.93 0.58
N ARG A 112 0.52 22.89 1.36
CA ARG A 112 1.72 22.74 2.17
C ARG A 112 1.31 22.28 3.57
N VAL A 113 1.81 21.12 3.98
CA VAL A 113 1.60 20.52 5.30
C VAL A 113 2.90 20.62 6.08
N VAL A 114 2.88 21.26 7.25
CA VAL A 114 4.00 21.25 8.19
C VAL A 114 3.65 20.33 9.33
N GLY A 115 4.53 19.37 9.63
CA GLY A 115 4.27 18.40 10.68
C GLY A 115 5.43 17.45 10.95
N THR A 116 5.26 16.63 11.97
CA THR A 116 6.20 15.59 12.35
C THR A 116 5.76 14.28 11.72
N ARG A 117 6.69 13.56 11.09
CA ARG A 117 6.42 12.25 10.50
C ARG A 117 6.92 11.12 11.38
N THR A 118 6.07 10.12 11.55
CA THR A 118 6.40 8.83 12.15
C THR A 118 5.97 7.74 11.17
N GLY A 119 6.95 7.07 10.57
CA GLY A 119 6.70 6.11 9.49
C GLY A 119 6.04 6.78 8.29
N ASN A 120 4.79 6.43 8.03
CA ASN A 120 3.98 6.92 6.92
C ASN A 120 2.88 7.91 7.34
N THR A 121 2.87 8.31 8.60
CA THR A 121 1.88 9.23 9.16
C THR A 121 2.54 10.56 9.47
N ILE A 122 1.90 11.66 9.08
CA ILE A 122 2.26 13.03 9.42
C ILE A 122 1.26 13.53 10.46
N LYS A 123 1.76 13.86 11.64
CA LYS A 123 1.02 14.65 12.63
C LYS A 123 1.09 16.11 12.22
N VAL A 124 -0.02 16.65 11.76
CA VAL A 124 -0.12 17.99 11.18
C VAL A 124 -0.05 19.05 12.27
N THR A 125 0.91 19.95 12.14
CA THR A 125 1.07 21.15 12.97
C THR A 125 0.40 22.36 12.30
N SER A 126 0.62 22.53 11.00
CA SER A 126 0.00 23.59 10.21
C SER A 126 -0.27 23.12 8.79
N ILE A 127 -1.28 23.70 8.15
CA ILE A 127 -1.63 23.41 6.77
C ILE A 127 -2.12 24.69 6.08
N THR A 128 -1.61 24.94 4.88
CA THR A 128 -1.95 26.10 4.05
C THR A 128 -2.17 25.67 2.61
N SER A 129 -3.09 26.32 1.91
CA SER A 129 -3.25 26.11 0.46
C SER A 129 -1.96 26.46 -0.26
N GLU A 130 -1.61 25.66 -1.26
CA GLU A 130 -0.53 26.00 -2.19
C GLU A 130 -1.16 26.73 -3.38
N SER A 131 -0.70 27.95 -3.63
CA SER A 131 -1.19 28.87 -4.67
C SER A 131 -0.48 28.65 -5.99
#